data_AF-A0A2D4NEC5-F1
#
_entry.id   AF-A0A2D4NEC5-F1
#
_cell.length_a   1.000
_cell.length_b   1.000
_cell.length_c   1.000
_cell.angle_alpha   90.00
_cell.angle_beta   90.00
_cell.angle_gamma   90.00
#
_symmetry.space_group_name_H-M   'P 1'
#
loop_
_entity.id
_entity.type
_entity.pdbx_description
1 polymer ?
#
loop_
_entity_poly.entity_id
_entity_poly.type
_entity_poly.pdbx_seq_one_letter_code
_entity_poly.pdbx_strand_id
1 'polypeptide(L)'
;MHPMQDHVVKEELLGALYCEFINRVNEVGVDVNRAIAHPHSQALLQYVCGLGARKGTHLLKILKQNNTRLENRTQLVTMCHMGPKVFINCAGFIKIDTASLGDSTDSYIEVLDGSRVHPETYEWARKMAVDALEYDESAEDANPAGALEEIL
;
A
#
# COMPACT_ATOMS: atom_id res chain seq x y z
N MET A 1 -4.33 -3.54 -27.75
CA MET A 1 -5.06 -4.75 -28.19
C MET A 1 -4.53 -5.15 -29.55
N HIS A 2 -4.20 -6.43 -29.75
CA HIS A 2 -3.56 -6.91 -30.98
C HIS A 2 -4.64 -7.32 -32.01
N PRO A 3 -4.46 -7.04 -33.32
CA PRO A 3 -5.44 -7.39 -34.34
C PRO A 3 -5.83 -8.88 -34.40
N MET A 4 -4.92 -9.77 -33.96
CA MET A 4 -5.15 -11.22 -33.97
C MET A 4 -5.62 -11.80 -32.63
N GLN A 5 -5.97 -10.98 -31.65
CA GLN A 5 -6.36 -11.47 -30.31
C GLN A 5 -7.54 -12.44 -30.33
N ASP A 6 -8.46 -12.28 -31.30
CA ASP A 6 -9.66 -13.11 -31.42
C ASP A 6 -9.35 -14.53 -31.93
N HIS A 7 -8.11 -14.76 -32.38
CA HIS A 7 -7.63 -16.08 -32.79
C HIS A 7 -6.96 -16.87 -31.66
N VAL A 8 -6.78 -16.26 -30.48
CA VAL A 8 -6.20 -16.91 -29.29
C VAL A 8 -7.32 -17.54 -28.46
N VAL A 9 -7.02 -18.62 -27.74
CA VAL A 9 -7.95 -19.20 -26.78
C VAL A 9 -8.32 -18.14 -25.74
N LYS A 10 -9.62 -17.93 -25.53
CA LYS A 10 -10.13 -16.85 -24.66
C LYS A 10 -9.54 -16.90 -23.25
N GLU A 11 -9.31 -18.08 -22.71
CA GLU A 11 -8.73 -18.27 -21.37
C GLU A 11 -7.27 -17.80 -21.31
N GLU A 12 -6.46 -18.08 -22.34
CA GLU A 12 -5.07 -17.63 -22.42
C GLU A 12 -5.00 -16.11 -22.58
N LEU A 13 -5.84 -15.53 -23.45
CA LEU A 13 -5.93 -14.08 -23.61
C LEU A 13 -6.31 -13.40 -22.29
N LEU A 14 -7.31 -13.93 -21.58
CA LEU A 14 -7.69 -13.42 -20.27
C LEU A 14 -6.54 -13.55 -19.27
N GLY A 15 -5.88 -14.70 -19.21
CA GLY A 15 -4.73 -14.92 -18.34
C GLY A 15 -3.61 -13.89 -18.55
N ALA A 16 -3.29 -13.61 -19.82
CA ALA A 16 -2.31 -12.58 -20.18
C ALA A 16 -2.75 -11.18 -19.74
N LEU A 17 -4.02 -10.80 -19.97
CA LEU A 17 -4.56 -9.51 -19.53
C LEU A 17 -4.57 -9.37 -18.00
N TYR A 18 -4.95 -10.43 -17.27
CA TYR A 18 -4.90 -10.44 -15.81
C TYR A 18 -3.48 -10.26 -15.30
N CYS A 19 -2.49 -10.93 -15.90
CA CYS A 19 -1.08 -10.77 -15.56
C CYS A 19 -0.64 -9.30 -15.72
N GLU A 20 -0.97 -8.67 -16.84
CA GLU A 20 -0.63 -7.27 -17.10
C GLU A 20 -1.32 -6.30 -16.14
N PHE A 21 -2.58 -6.56 -15.77
CA PHE A 21 -3.25 -5.76 -14.73
C PHE A 21 -2.56 -5.89 -13.37
N ILE A 22 -2.19 -7.11 -12.96
CA ILE A 22 -1.44 -7.33 -11.72
C ILE A 22 -0.11 -6.57 -11.80
N ASN A 23 0.66 -6.73 -12.87
CA ASN A 23 1.95 -6.05 -13.02
C ASN A 23 1.80 -4.53 -12.90
N ARG A 24 0.91 -3.92 -13.69
CA ARG A 24 0.76 -2.47 -13.70
C ARG A 24 0.17 -1.92 -12.41
N VAL A 25 -0.81 -2.59 -11.81
CA VAL A 25 -1.44 -2.14 -10.56
C VAL A 25 -0.43 -2.17 -9.40
N ASN A 26 0.37 -3.22 -9.29
CA ASN A 26 1.38 -3.31 -8.23
C ASN A 26 2.58 -2.39 -8.51
N GLU A 27 2.96 -2.22 -9.78
CA GLU A 27 3.94 -1.22 -10.19
C GLU A 27 3.49 0.20 -9.87
N VAL A 28 2.20 0.54 -9.88
CA VAL A 28 1.71 1.89 -9.50
C VAL A 28 1.40 2.00 -8.02
N GLY A 29 0.94 0.93 -7.39
CA GLY A 29 0.40 0.91 -6.03
C GLY A 29 -1.02 1.49 -5.97
N VAL A 30 -1.76 1.12 -4.93
CA VAL A 30 -3.17 1.50 -4.76
C VAL A 30 -3.36 2.19 -3.41
N ASP A 31 -3.90 3.40 -3.46
CA ASP A 31 -4.37 4.09 -2.26
C ASP A 31 -5.78 3.61 -1.91
N VAL A 32 -5.92 2.97 -0.75
CA VAL A 32 -7.17 2.36 -0.28
C VAL A 32 -8.20 3.42 0.08
N ASN A 33 -7.78 4.55 0.66
CA ASN A 33 -8.68 5.65 1.03
C ASN A 33 -9.25 6.32 -0.21
N ARG A 34 -8.41 6.55 -1.24
CA ARG A 34 -8.88 7.04 -2.54
C ARG A 34 -9.80 6.03 -3.22
N ALA A 35 -9.51 4.73 -3.11
CA ALA A 35 -10.40 3.69 -3.62
C ALA A 35 -11.78 3.73 -2.94
N ILE A 36 -11.85 3.99 -1.64
CA ILE A 36 -13.13 4.15 -0.93
C ILE A 36 -13.89 5.38 -1.45
N ALA A 37 -13.22 6.51 -1.58
CA ALA A 37 -13.81 7.78 -2.02
C ALA A 37 -14.24 7.77 -3.50
N HIS A 38 -13.53 7.05 -4.36
CA HIS A 38 -13.74 7.07 -5.81
C HIS A 38 -14.10 5.68 -6.37
N PRO A 39 -15.39 5.42 -6.68
CA PRO A 39 -15.87 4.12 -7.12
C PRO A 39 -15.14 3.52 -8.33
N HIS A 40 -14.71 4.37 -9.28
CA HIS A 40 -13.99 3.92 -10.49
C HIS A 40 -12.63 3.28 -10.19
N SER A 41 -12.03 3.58 -9.04
CA SER A 41 -10.71 3.03 -8.64
C SER A 41 -10.80 1.78 -7.75
N GLN A 42 -12.01 1.43 -7.28
CA GLN A 42 -12.24 0.25 -6.42
C GLN A 42 -11.88 -1.06 -7.11
N ALA A 43 -12.09 -1.13 -8.43
CA ALA A 43 -11.80 -2.31 -9.23
C ALA A 43 -10.30 -2.65 -9.26
N LEU A 44 -9.40 -1.71 -8.94
CA LEU A 44 -7.95 -1.94 -8.93
C LEU A 44 -7.51 -2.87 -7.80
N LEU A 45 -8.20 -2.83 -6.65
CA LEU A 45 -7.86 -3.63 -5.47
C LEU A 45 -7.84 -5.13 -5.71
N GLN A 46 -8.60 -5.64 -6.68
CA GLN A 46 -8.61 -7.06 -6.99
C GLN A 46 -7.29 -7.53 -7.64
N TYR A 47 -6.49 -6.62 -8.20
CA TYR A 47 -5.24 -6.93 -8.89
C TYR A 47 -4.00 -6.70 -8.02
N VAL A 48 -4.18 -6.22 -6.78
CA VAL A 48 -3.07 -6.11 -5.82
C VAL A 48 -2.62 -7.51 -5.40
N CYS A 49 -1.31 -7.72 -5.32
CA CYS A 49 -0.72 -9.00 -4.91
C CYS A 49 -1.32 -9.51 -3.59
N GLY A 50 -1.66 -10.80 -3.52
CA GLY A 50 -2.30 -11.42 -2.35
C GLY A 50 -3.82 -11.16 -2.21
N LEU A 51 -4.35 -10.16 -2.92
CA LEU A 51 -5.78 -9.90 -3.06
C LEU A 51 -6.36 -10.60 -4.29
N GLY A 52 -7.64 -10.34 -4.53
CA GLY A 52 -8.47 -10.92 -5.57
C GLY A 52 -9.87 -10.33 -5.43
N ALA A 53 -10.78 -10.58 -6.38
CA ALA A 53 -12.11 -9.95 -6.40
C ALA A 53 -12.85 -10.04 -5.05
N ARG A 54 -12.81 -11.21 -4.40
CA ARG A 54 -13.42 -11.42 -3.07
C ARG A 54 -12.74 -10.62 -1.96
N LYS A 55 -11.41 -10.68 -1.85
CA LYS A 55 -10.66 -10.04 -0.75
C LYS A 55 -10.65 -8.51 -0.90
N GLY A 56 -10.46 -8.00 -2.10
CA GLY A 56 -10.49 -6.55 -2.38
C GLY A 56 -11.86 -5.94 -2.05
N THR A 57 -12.94 -6.61 -2.47
CA THR A 57 -14.31 -6.17 -2.11
C THR A 57 -14.56 -6.24 -0.61
N HIS A 58 -14.08 -7.29 0.06
CA HIS A 58 -14.22 -7.44 1.51
C HIS A 58 -13.51 -6.33 2.29
N LEU A 59 -12.27 -5.99 1.90
CA LEU A 59 -11.50 -4.90 2.50
C LEU A 59 -12.26 -3.56 2.42
N LEU A 60 -12.74 -3.20 1.23
CA LEU A 60 -13.55 -1.99 1.04
C LEU A 60 -14.83 -2.00 1.86
N LYS A 61 -15.48 -3.16 1.99
CA LYS A 61 -16.69 -3.31 2.78
C LYS A 61 -16.43 -3.03 4.25
N ILE A 62 -15.37 -3.60 4.83
CA ILE A 62 -15.02 -3.39 6.25
C ILE A 62 -14.78 -1.90 6.52
N LEU A 63 -13.93 -1.26 5.72
CA LEU A 63 -13.58 0.14 5.92
C LEU A 63 -14.78 1.08 5.77
N LYS A 64 -15.67 0.81 4.80
CA LYS A 64 -16.94 1.55 4.64
C LYS A 64 -17.90 1.33 5.80
N GLN A 65 -18.02 0.10 6.30
CA GLN A 65 -18.95 -0.23 7.39
C GLN A 65 -18.55 0.42 8.71
N ASN A 66 -17.25 0.50 8.99
CA ASN A 66 -16.74 1.14 10.20
C ASN A 66 -16.61 2.66 10.06
N ASN A 67 -16.90 3.21 8.87
CA ASN A 67 -16.67 4.62 8.53
C ASN A 67 -15.26 5.09 8.91
N THR A 68 -14.28 4.22 8.69
CA THR A 68 -12.90 4.42 9.16
C THR A 68 -11.97 4.60 7.96
N ARG A 69 -11.17 5.65 8.01
CA ARG A 69 -10.05 5.87 7.08
C ARG A 69 -8.89 4.96 7.49
N LEU A 70 -8.18 4.38 6.53
CA LEU A 70 -6.97 3.62 6.82
C LEU A 70 -5.83 4.61 7.09
N GLU A 71 -5.30 4.62 8.31
CA GLU A 71 -4.27 5.56 8.78
C GLU A 71 -2.87 4.97 8.70
N ASN A 72 -2.73 3.66 8.92
CA ASN A 72 -1.47 2.95 8.79
C ASN A 72 -1.66 1.52 8.25
N ARG A 73 -0.61 0.92 7.70
CA ARG A 73 -0.70 -0.43 7.12
C ARG A 73 -0.99 -1.51 8.16
N THR A 74 -0.59 -1.33 9.42
CA THR A 74 -0.86 -2.28 10.51
C THR A 74 -2.37 -2.48 10.75
N GLN A 75 -3.18 -1.45 10.51
CA GLN A 75 -4.64 -1.53 10.57
C GLN A 75 -5.26 -2.54 9.58
N LEU A 76 -4.55 -2.92 8.51
CA LEU A 76 -5.00 -4.00 7.63
C LEU A 76 -5.11 -5.33 8.39
N VAL A 77 -4.19 -5.58 9.32
CA VAL A 77 -4.20 -6.80 10.15
C VAL A 77 -5.17 -6.63 11.31
N THR A 78 -5.07 -5.53 12.05
CA THR A 78 -5.81 -5.37 13.32
C THR A 78 -7.30 -5.05 13.11
N MET A 79 -7.64 -4.20 12.14
CA MET A 79 -9.03 -3.78 11.87
C MET A 79 -9.67 -4.51 10.70
N CYS A 80 -8.91 -4.81 9.64
CA CYS A 80 -9.46 -5.48 8.46
C CYS A 80 -9.30 -7.01 8.49
N HIS A 81 -8.78 -7.55 9.60
CA HIS A 81 -8.60 -8.99 9.83
C HIS A 81 -7.84 -9.70 8.70
N MET A 82 -6.88 -9.00 8.09
CA MET A 82 -6.08 -9.56 7.02
C MET A 82 -5.09 -10.58 7.57
N GLY A 83 -5.12 -11.80 7.01
CA GLY A 83 -4.21 -12.86 7.42
C GLY A 83 -2.74 -12.53 7.08
N PRO A 84 -1.76 -13.05 7.83
CA PRO A 84 -0.35 -12.63 7.76
C PRO A 84 0.26 -12.84 6.37
N LYS A 85 -0.03 -13.96 5.70
CA LYS A 85 0.45 -14.21 4.33
C LYS A 85 -0.10 -13.22 3.31
N VAL A 86 -1.35 -12.78 3.50
CA VAL A 86 -1.99 -11.82 2.60
C VAL A 86 -1.38 -10.45 2.82
N PHE A 87 -1.19 -10.07 4.07
CA PHE A 87 -0.55 -8.81 4.46
C PHE A 87 0.85 -8.69 3.87
N ILE A 88 1.72 -9.70 4.06
CA ILE A 88 3.07 -9.71 3.47
C ILE A 88 3.04 -9.58 1.96
N ASN A 89 2.07 -10.20 1.28
CA ASN A 89 1.98 -10.12 -0.17
C ASN A 89 1.50 -8.75 -0.68
N CYS A 90 0.69 -8.01 0.09
CA CYS A 90 0.03 -6.79 -0.40
C CYS A 90 0.57 -5.49 0.19
N ALA A 91 1.22 -5.51 1.37
CA ALA A 91 1.48 -4.31 2.14
C ALA A 91 2.37 -3.30 1.40
N GLY A 92 3.39 -3.75 0.66
CA GLY A 92 4.24 -2.86 -0.14
C GLY A 92 3.56 -2.21 -1.36
N PHE A 93 2.37 -2.69 -1.74
CA PHE A 93 1.59 -2.16 -2.87
C PHE A 93 0.40 -1.31 -2.42
N ILE A 94 0.03 -1.38 -1.14
CA ILE A 94 -1.00 -0.54 -0.54
C ILE A 94 -0.36 0.77 -0.09
N LYS A 95 -0.82 1.88 -0.65
CA LYS A 95 -0.33 3.22 -0.29
C LYS A 95 -1.33 3.91 0.62
N ILE A 96 -0.81 4.76 1.49
CA ILE A 96 -1.60 5.66 2.32
C ILE A 96 -1.04 7.06 2.07
N ASP A 97 -1.88 8.00 1.64
CA ASP A 97 -1.49 9.40 1.51
C ASP A 97 -1.27 10.00 2.91
N THR A 98 -0.04 9.91 3.40
CA THR A 98 0.40 10.35 4.74
C THR A 98 0.33 11.86 4.90
N ALA A 99 0.57 12.63 3.83
CA ALA A 99 0.47 14.09 3.84
C ALA A 99 -0.95 14.55 4.17
N SER A 100 -1.96 13.96 3.51
CA SER A 100 -3.36 14.27 3.80
C SER A 100 -3.90 13.65 5.10
N LEU A 101 -3.10 12.82 5.79
CA LEU A 101 -3.42 12.28 7.12
C LEU A 101 -2.94 13.22 8.23
N GLY A 102 -1.78 13.89 8.04
CA GLY A 102 -1.18 14.87 8.95
C GLY A 102 -2.15 15.90 9.50
N ASP A 103 -3.06 16.39 8.65
CA ASP A 103 -4.02 17.41 9.04
C ASP A 103 -5.25 16.86 9.81
N SER A 104 -5.37 15.54 9.95
CA SER A 104 -6.64 14.88 10.30
C SER A 104 -6.59 13.90 11.48
N THR A 105 -5.41 13.59 12.03
CA THR A 105 -5.28 12.64 13.15
C THR A 105 -4.16 13.06 14.10
N ASP A 106 -4.40 12.93 15.41
CA ASP A 106 -3.39 13.13 16.46
C ASP A 106 -2.46 11.90 16.62
N SER A 107 -2.68 10.84 15.83
CA SER A 107 -1.88 9.62 15.90
C SER A 107 -0.56 9.77 15.15
N TYR A 108 0.48 9.08 15.64
CA TYR A 108 1.76 8.99 14.93
C TYR A 108 1.58 8.54 13.48
N ILE A 109 2.18 9.26 12.54
CA ILE A 109 2.11 8.98 11.11
C ILE A 109 3.39 8.28 10.69
N GLU A 110 3.27 7.05 10.21
CA GLU A 110 4.38 6.34 9.61
C GLU A 110 4.55 6.82 8.16
N VAL A 111 5.47 7.77 7.94
CA VAL A 111 5.75 8.37 6.63
C VAL A 111 6.10 7.34 5.55
N LEU A 112 6.69 6.20 5.96
CA LEU A 112 7.01 5.09 5.05
C LEU A 112 5.76 4.44 4.43
N ASP A 113 4.56 4.58 5.02
CA ASP A 113 3.31 4.06 4.47
C ASP A 113 2.87 4.79 3.17
N GLY A 114 3.40 5.99 2.93
CA GLY A 114 3.27 6.72 1.65
C GLY A 114 4.25 6.24 0.57
N SER A 115 5.26 5.46 0.95
CA SER A 115 6.32 4.97 0.07
C SER A 115 6.05 3.54 -0.45
N ARG A 116 6.96 3.00 -1.26
CA ARG A 116 6.97 1.57 -1.66
C ARG A 116 7.78 0.67 -0.74
N VAL A 117 8.38 1.22 0.32
CA VAL A 117 9.11 0.42 1.29
C VAL A 117 8.12 -0.54 1.94
N HIS A 118 8.49 -1.81 2.05
CA HIS A 118 7.65 -2.80 2.69
C HIS A 118 7.77 -2.70 4.22
N PRO A 119 6.70 -2.89 5.02
CA PRO A 119 6.78 -2.81 6.49
C PRO A 119 7.87 -3.68 7.14
N GLU A 120 8.22 -4.80 6.50
CA GLU A 120 9.31 -5.69 6.97
C GLU A 120 10.69 -5.03 6.95
N THR A 121 10.88 -3.97 6.17
CA THR A 121 12.15 -3.26 5.99
C THR A 121 12.16 -1.85 6.56
N TYR A 122 11.13 -1.43 7.32
CA TYR A 122 11.06 -0.09 7.90
C TYR A 122 12.24 0.23 8.81
N GLU A 123 12.68 -0.75 9.59
CA GLU A 123 13.86 -0.61 10.45
C GLU A 123 15.13 -0.30 9.65
N TRP A 124 15.29 -0.92 8.49
CA TRP A 124 16.42 -0.66 7.60
C TRP A 124 16.31 0.72 6.94
N ALA A 125 15.12 1.11 6.50
CA ALA A 125 14.89 2.43 5.91
C ALA A 125 15.19 3.56 6.91
N ARG A 126 14.80 3.40 8.18
CA ARG A 126 15.13 4.35 9.26
C ARG A 126 16.64 4.51 9.44
N LYS A 127 17.37 3.40 9.54
CA LYS A 127 18.84 3.41 9.66
C LYS A 127 19.50 4.11 8.48
N MET A 128 19.08 3.78 7.26
CA MET A 128 19.60 4.43 6.05
C MET A 128 19.37 5.95 6.05
N ALA A 129 18.23 6.43 6.56
CA ALA A 129 17.94 7.84 6.65
C ALA A 129 18.83 8.56 7.67
N VAL A 130 19.03 7.96 8.84
CA VAL A 130 19.94 8.47 9.89
C VAL A 130 21.37 8.54 9.36
N ASP A 131 21.85 7.47 8.74
CA ASP A 131 23.19 7.39 8.15
C ASP A 131 23.39 8.46 7.06
N ALA A 132 22.38 8.68 6.21
CA ALA A 132 22.46 9.63 5.10
C ALA A 132 22.52 11.10 5.55
N LEU A 133 21.94 11.42 6.71
CA LEU A 133 21.97 12.78 7.29
C LEU A 133 23.17 13.00 8.22
N GLU A 134 24.04 11.98 8.36
CA GLU A 134 25.20 12.01 9.26
C GLU A 134 24.83 12.42 10.70
N TYR A 135 23.64 12.02 11.16
CA TYR A 135 23.24 12.25 12.55
C TYR A 135 24.24 11.56 13.47
N ASP A 136 24.79 12.31 14.42
CA ASP A 136 25.78 11.80 15.37
C ASP A 136 25.13 10.70 16.23
N GLU A 137 25.61 9.45 16.12
CA GLU A 137 25.12 8.31 16.88
C GLU A 137 25.17 8.53 18.41
N SER A 138 25.97 9.51 18.86
CA SER A 138 26.12 9.90 20.26
C SER A 138 25.17 11.01 20.73
N ALA A 139 24.44 11.66 19.82
CA ALA A 139 23.42 12.64 20.17
C ALA A 139 22.10 11.94 20.54
N GLU A 140 21.60 12.19 21.74
CA GLU A 140 20.26 11.75 22.19
C GLU A 140 19.11 12.25 21.27
N ASP A 141 19.42 13.16 20.34
CA ASP A 141 18.51 13.80 19.39
C ASP A 141 18.43 13.12 18.01
N ALA A 142 19.14 12.01 17.76
CA ALA A 142 19.05 11.25 16.50
C ALA A 142 17.69 10.51 16.41
N ASN A 143 16.61 11.26 16.18
CA ASN A 143 15.27 10.72 16.01
C ASN A 143 15.10 10.14 14.59
N PRO A 144 15.01 8.81 14.42
CA PRO A 144 14.90 8.20 13.10
C PRO A 144 13.61 8.58 12.35
N ALA A 145 12.56 8.99 13.07
CA ALA A 145 11.34 9.50 12.45
C ALA A 145 11.55 10.88 11.83
N GLY A 146 12.26 11.78 12.52
CA GLY A 146 12.60 13.11 12.00
C GLY A 146 13.52 13.03 10.77
N ALA A 147 14.49 12.11 10.80
CA ALA A 147 15.35 11.83 9.64
C ALA A 147 14.55 11.41 8.40
N LEU A 148 13.51 10.60 8.58
CA LEU A 148 12.64 10.17 7.48
C LEU A 148 11.76 11.31 6.96
N GLU A 149 11.21 12.15 7.85
CA GLU A 149 10.43 13.33 7.47
C GLU A 149 11.24 14.37 6.70
N GLU A 150 12.55 14.49 6.99
CA GLU A 150 13.42 15.42 6.28
C GLU A 150 13.76 14.94 4.85
N ILE A 151 13.78 13.62 4.63
CA ILE A 151 14.16 13.02 3.35
C ILE A 151 12.98 12.81 2.39
N LEU A 152 11.76 12.60 2.89
CA LEU A 152 10.57 12.20 2.12
C LEU A 152 9.61 13.37 1.83
#